data_AF-A0A2I2EY71-F1
#
_entry.id   AF-A0A2I2EY71-F1
#
_cell.length_a   1.000
_cell.length_b   1.000
_cell.length_c   1.000
_cell.angle_alpha   90.00
_cell.angle_beta   90.00
_cell.angle_gamma   90.00
#
_symmetry.space_group_name_H-M   'P 1'
#
loop_
_entity.id
_entity.type
_entity.pdbx_description
1 polymer ?
#
loop_
_entity_poly.entity_id
_entity_poly.type
_entity_poly.pdbx_seq_one_letter_code
_entity_poly.pdbx_strand_id
1 'polypeptide(L)'
;MGSLKESLAGPGFIILNAIRVLNIIALLDIIAASVVMLIKISMLSSFFFFEAVSHVIAAGISIFLIVSELPFFRGYFDRNWQLLGQDSGFITLALAMLMLGVGVLGDLNTKATSQESLGLAFWRIVLSAGILAMVMSVVNLASSFIFADRELGVSARHVRVYGAVAPQKVISRTSSQRSFQLSTKREETLPTYTSSPIRRQSTLSRFPVKISGPLNPNDAASSIYSRDPSGSLLIFFAPVIIPRLLNFYRTARVLITQRPPPRPLPTKASQALNVLFFAIALFLALSLPWNPHAPESNIFALTRSRINTPTDVLFSRLTRHRAGNTLTAADELLRSKLISLGARKAYLRYGPDTLTGCQFCSLDNLHTHLLYYLPFNTLIPHLFHMAVIGLATSAPLAGRHAARWRNKFTLAGLALAAIDLYIVATYDPIQSGSAAVRAGMRTPTSLYDRITLLRPLAFAIFDAACAAVIYLTATNRFFFTPPSQADAVDQLVSQALSATGDARAKLHASSVTRNAVVRDKQLKERDDAYWRTVVAMSGSGVGEGDGEGSGSGNGEGQTVVPTSIWEEEEVVRAMSRAMSGHGGVDLAQLGVNAAEYVDGVTGGLDR
;
A
#
# COMPACT_ATOMS: atom_id res chain seq x y z
N MET A 1 -47.03 18.92 1.11
CA MET A 1 -45.83 18.31 0.47
C MET A 1 -45.07 17.30 1.35
N GLY A 2 -45.30 17.21 2.67
CA GLY A 2 -44.65 16.22 3.55
C GLY A 2 -45.15 14.76 3.39
N SER A 3 -46.46 14.57 3.18
CA SER A 3 -47.07 13.23 3.12
C SER A 3 -46.63 12.36 1.93
N LEU A 4 -46.28 12.96 0.77
CA LEU A 4 -45.69 12.24 -0.36
C LEU A 4 -44.27 11.75 -0.07
N LYS A 5 -43.48 12.50 0.71
CA LYS A 5 -42.08 12.17 1.03
C LYS A 5 -41.95 11.00 2.00
N GLU A 6 -42.86 10.88 2.97
CA GLU A 6 -42.89 9.72 3.89
C GLU A 6 -43.35 8.43 3.20
N SER A 7 -44.30 8.53 2.25
CA SER A 7 -44.79 7.39 1.46
C SER A 7 -43.72 6.82 0.50
N LEU A 8 -42.73 7.63 0.11
CA LEU A 8 -41.67 7.27 -0.85
C LEU A 8 -40.45 6.57 -0.22
N ALA A 9 -40.32 6.50 1.11
CA ALA A 9 -39.10 6.00 1.75
C ALA A 9 -38.90 4.48 1.63
N GLY A 10 -40.00 3.70 1.59
CA GLY A 10 -39.99 2.26 1.32
C GLY A 10 -39.84 1.93 -0.17
N PRO A 11 -40.72 2.44 -1.06
CA PRO A 11 -40.62 2.23 -2.51
C PRO A 11 -39.33 2.81 -3.12
N GLY A 12 -38.82 3.91 -2.58
CA GLY A 12 -37.58 4.54 -3.03
C GLY A 12 -36.36 3.64 -2.90
N PHE A 13 -36.30 2.76 -1.89
CA PHE A 13 -35.24 1.76 -1.78
C PHE A 13 -35.25 0.77 -2.95
N ILE A 14 -36.44 0.31 -3.38
CA ILE A 14 -36.59 -0.63 -4.48
C ILE A 14 -36.21 0.05 -5.80
N ILE A 15 -36.73 1.25 -6.04
CA ILE A 15 -36.48 2.03 -7.26
C ILE A 15 -34.98 2.36 -7.39
N LEU A 16 -34.33 2.79 -6.32
CA LEU A 16 -32.90 3.15 -6.36
C LEU A 16 -31.96 1.93 -6.51
N ASN A 17 -32.37 0.76 -6.01
CA ASN A 17 -31.63 -0.48 -6.26
C ASN A 17 -31.87 -1.02 -7.68
N ALA A 18 -33.06 -0.84 -8.25
CA ALA A 18 -33.32 -1.14 -9.66
C ALA A 18 -32.45 -0.25 -10.57
N ILE A 19 -32.35 1.06 -10.27
CA ILE A 19 -31.45 1.99 -10.97
C ILE A 19 -29.98 1.55 -10.84
N ARG A 20 -29.56 0.99 -9.69
CA ARG A 20 -28.20 0.42 -9.55
C ARG A 20 -27.96 -0.70 -10.55
N VAL A 21 -28.89 -1.65 -10.65
CA VAL A 21 -28.74 -2.78 -11.58
C VAL A 21 -28.67 -2.29 -13.02
N LEU A 22 -29.52 -1.33 -13.40
CA LEU A 22 -29.49 -0.73 -14.74
C LEU A 22 -28.19 0.03 -15.02
N ASN A 23 -27.63 0.75 -14.03
CA ASN A 23 -26.33 1.41 -14.18
C ASN A 23 -25.19 0.40 -14.38
N ILE A 24 -25.22 -0.74 -13.67
CA ILE A 24 -24.22 -1.80 -13.84
C ILE A 24 -24.32 -2.39 -15.25
N ILE A 25 -25.52 -2.64 -15.75
CA ILE A 25 -25.74 -3.15 -17.11
C ILE A 25 -25.22 -2.14 -18.14
N ALA A 26 -25.57 -0.86 -18.02
CA ALA A 26 -25.09 0.18 -18.95
C ALA A 26 -23.56 0.31 -18.97
N LEU A 27 -22.90 0.18 -17.81
CA LEU A 27 -21.43 0.20 -17.72
C LEU A 27 -20.79 -1.07 -18.31
N LEU A 28 -21.44 -2.23 -18.19
CA LEU A 28 -21.00 -3.46 -18.86
C LEU A 28 -21.13 -3.36 -20.38
N ASP A 29 -22.19 -2.74 -20.88
CA ASP A 29 -22.38 -2.49 -22.31
C ASP A 29 -21.31 -1.53 -22.87
N ILE A 30 -20.89 -0.50 -22.11
CA ILE A 30 -19.76 0.36 -22.47
C ILE A 30 -18.44 -0.42 -22.53
N ILE A 31 -18.21 -1.36 -21.60
CA ILE A 31 -17.02 -2.21 -21.62
C ILE A 31 -17.03 -3.12 -22.86
N ALA A 32 -18.17 -3.74 -23.16
CA ALA A 32 -18.34 -4.56 -24.35
C ALA A 32 -18.09 -3.76 -25.64
N ALA A 33 -18.64 -2.54 -25.74
CA ALA A 33 -18.40 -1.62 -26.84
C ALA A 33 -16.91 -1.25 -26.98
N SER A 34 -16.24 -0.95 -25.87
CA SER A 34 -14.80 -0.61 -25.85
C SER A 34 -13.91 -1.77 -26.29
N VAL A 35 -14.26 -3.00 -25.91
CA VAL A 35 -13.53 -4.22 -26.33
C VAL A 35 -13.74 -4.51 -27.81
N VAL A 36 -14.97 -4.36 -28.32
CA VAL A 36 -15.28 -4.53 -29.74
C VAL A 36 -14.51 -3.52 -30.60
N MET A 37 -14.45 -2.26 -30.16
CA MET A 37 -13.67 -1.21 -30.84
C MET A 37 -12.17 -1.51 -30.83
N LEU A 38 -11.62 -2.06 -29.75
CA LEU A 38 -10.21 -2.44 -29.65
C LEU A 38 -9.83 -3.58 -30.62
N ILE A 39 -10.69 -4.60 -30.73
CA ILE A 39 -10.46 -5.76 -31.63
C ILE A 39 -10.49 -5.33 -33.10
N LYS A 40 -11.27 -4.30 -33.44
CA LYS A 40 -11.49 -3.85 -34.82
C LYS A 40 -10.71 -2.61 -35.21
N ILE A 41 -9.73 -2.18 -34.41
CA ILE A 41 -8.81 -1.10 -34.81
C ILE A 41 -8.15 -1.47 -36.14
N SER A 42 -8.45 -0.67 -37.16
CA SER A 42 -7.83 -0.82 -38.47
C SER A 42 -6.44 -0.17 -38.43
N MET A 43 -5.41 -0.88 -38.90
CA MET A 43 -4.01 -0.43 -38.95
C MET A 43 -3.74 0.72 -39.94
N LEU A 44 -4.78 1.49 -40.30
CA LEU A 44 -4.77 2.52 -41.33
C LEU A 44 -4.72 3.95 -40.77
N SER A 45 -4.99 4.16 -39.46
CA SER A 45 -4.90 5.49 -38.85
C SER A 45 -3.50 5.74 -38.27
N SER A 46 -2.92 6.91 -38.56
CA SER A 46 -1.60 7.32 -38.05
C SER A 46 -1.51 7.43 -36.51
N PHE A 47 -2.65 7.32 -35.80
CA PHE A 47 -2.77 7.51 -34.35
C PHE A 47 -3.38 6.30 -33.60
N PHE A 48 -3.31 5.08 -34.18
CA PHE A 48 -3.93 3.87 -33.63
C PHE A 48 -3.59 3.61 -32.14
N PHE A 49 -2.37 3.95 -31.71
CA PHE A 49 -1.93 3.74 -30.33
C PHE A 49 -2.73 4.58 -29.32
N PHE A 50 -2.97 5.86 -29.63
CA PHE A 50 -3.70 6.75 -28.74
C PHE A 50 -5.19 6.39 -28.67
N GLU A 51 -5.74 5.91 -29.77
CA GLU A 51 -7.11 5.41 -29.87
C GLU A 51 -7.28 4.13 -29.02
N ALA A 52 -6.38 3.15 -29.17
CA ALA A 52 -6.38 1.93 -28.36
C ALA A 52 -6.23 2.24 -26.87
N VAL A 53 -5.31 3.14 -26.49
CA VAL A 53 -5.12 3.57 -25.10
C VAL A 53 -6.37 4.28 -24.57
N SER A 54 -7.02 5.12 -25.36
CA SER A 54 -8.27 5.80 -24.97
C SER A 54 -9.38 4.79 -24.64
N HIS A 55 -9.57 3.76 -25.45
CA HIS A 55 -10.56 2.71 -25.17
C HIS A 55 -10.21 1.87 -23.93
N VAL A 56 -8.92 1.58 -23.70
CA VAL A 56 -8.47 0.89 -22.47
C VAL A 56 -8.72 1.76 -21.24
N ILE A 57 -8.48 3.07 -21.32
CA ILE A 57 -8.78 4.02 -20.24
C ILE A 57 -10.29 4.10 -20.00
N ALA A 58 -11.12 4.19 -21.05
CA ALA A 58 -12.58 4.21 -20.93
C ALA A 58 -13.13 2.92 -20.29
N ALA A 59 -12.59 1.76 -20.66
CA ALA A 59 -12.92 0.47 -20.02
C ALA A 59 -12.46 0.46 -18.54
N GLY A 60 -11.27 0.98 -18.23
CA GLY A 60 -10.76 1.09 -16.87
C GLY A 60 -11.62 2.01 -15.98
N ILE A 61 -12.05 3.17 -16.50
CA ILE A 61 -12.96 4.08 -15.80
C ILE A 61 -14.32 3.40 -15.58
N SER A 62 -14.84 2.67 -16.56
CA SER A 62 -16.10 1.94 -16.44
C SER A 62 -16.05 0.85 -15.37
N ILE A 63 -14.95 0.07 -15.32
CA ILE A 63 -14.72 -0.91 -14.25
C ILE A 63 -14.65 -0.24 -12.87
N PHE A 64 -13.95 0.90 -12.78
CA PHE A 64 -13.87 1.67 -11.54
C PHE A 64 -15.24 2.16 -11.07
N LEU A 65 -16.09 2.62 -11.98
CA LEU A 65 -17.47 3.04 -11.68
C LEU A 65 -18.34 1.85 -11.25
N ILE A 66 -18.20 0.67 -11.86
CA ILE A 66 -18.88 -0.56 -11.40
C ILE A 66 -18.47 -0.91 -9.97
N VAL A 67 -17.16 -0.86 -9.68
CA VAL A 67 -16.64 -1.14 -8.33
C VAL A 67 -17.16 -0.12 -7.31
N SER A 68 -17.35 1.15 -7.71
CA SER A 68 -17.93 2.18 -6.85
C SER A 68 -19.41 1.95 -6.50
N GLU A 69 -20.13 1.15 -7.32
CA GLU A 69 -21.53 0.81 -7.10
C GLU A 69 -21.71 -0.49 -6.30
N LEU A 70 -20.64 -1.29 -6.14
CA LEU A 70 -20.65 -2.51 -5.33
C LEU A 70 -20.50 -2.20 -3.83
N PRO A 71 -21.14 -2.97 -2.94
CA PRO A 71 -21.13 -2.72 -1.50
C PRO A 71 -19.81 -3.05 -0.79
N PHE A 72 -18.81 -3.61 -1.48
CA PHE A 72 -17.61 -4.19 -0.87
C PHE A 72 -16.58 -3.18 -0.33
N PHE A 73 -16.44 -2.00 -0.95
CA PHE A 73 -15.33 -1.05 -0.65
C PHE A 73 -15.77 0.33 -0.14
N ARG A 74 -16.93 0.40 0.54
CA ARG A 74 -17.54 1.67 1.00
C ARG A 74 -16.56 2.57 1.78
N GLY A 75 -15.83 2.01 2.74
CA GLY A 75 -14.87 2.79 3.55
C GLY A 75 -13.63 3.29 2.81
N TYR A 76 -13.29 2.71 1.65
CA TYR A 76 -12.21 3.21 0.80
C TYR A 76 -12.66 4.43 -0.02
N PHE A 77 -13.86 4.36 -0.61
CA PHE A 77 -14.43 5.46 -1.38
C PHE A 77 -14.76 6.67 -0.51
N ASP A 78 -15.31 6.46 0.69
CA ASP A 78 -15.62 7.56 1.63
C ASP A 78 -14.36 8.35 2.06
N ARG A 79 -13.20 7.68 2.14
CA ARG A 79 -11.94 8.28 2.62
C ARG A 79 -11.07 8.86 1.51
N ASN A 80 -11.02 8.21 0.35
CA ASN A 80 -10.12 8.59 -0.74
C ASN A 80 -10.83 9.40 -1.85
N TRP A 81 -12.15 9.25 -2.00
CA TRP A 81 -12.94 9.86 -3.08
C TRP A 81 -14.32 10.32 -2.57
N GLN A 82 -14.34 11.43 -1.83
CA GLN A 82 -15.57 12.00 -1.22
C GLN A 82 -16.70 12.24 -2.26
N LEU A 83 -16.35 12.55 -3.50
CA LEU A 83 -17.27 12.73 -4.64
C LEU A 83 -18.03 11.44 -5.04
N LEU A 84 -17.48 10.26 -4.73
CA LEU A 84 -18.12 8.95 -4.91
C LEU A 84 -18.47 8.30 -3.57
N GLY A 85 -18.36 9.06 -2.47
CA GLY A 85 -18.71 8.60 -1.12
C GLY A 85 -20.22 8.45 -0.93
N GLN A 86 -20.61 7.99 0.26
CA GLN A 86 -22.01 7.85 0.64
C GLN A 86 -22.70 9.21 0.84
N ASP A 87 -21.94 10.25 1.20
CA ASP A 87 -22.45 11.60 1.45
C ASP A 87 -22.73 12.38 0.15
N SER A 88 -22.17 11.95 -0.98
CA SER A 88 -22.46 12.55 -2.29
C SER A 88 -23.68 11.93 -2.96
N GLY A 89 -24.37 12.72 -3.80
CA GLY A 89 -25.47 12.24 -4.64
C GLY A 89 -24.98 11.45 -5.86
N PHE A 90 -25.91 11.07 -6.74
CA PHE A 90 -25.58 10.34 -7.98
C PHE A 90 -25.02 11.25 -9.11
N ILE A 91 -24.80 12.52 -8.84
CA ILE A 91 -24.43 13.55 -9.83
C ILE A 91 -23.09 13.23 -10.49
N THR A 92 -22.09 12.80 -9.71
CA THR A 92 -20.73 12.50 -10.22
C THR A 92 -20.73 11.26 -11.11
N LEU A 93 -21.48 10.24 -10.71
CA LEU A 93 -21.72 9.05 -11.53
C LEU A 93 -22.50 9.40 -12.81
N ALA A 94 -23.53 10.24 -12.72
CA ALA A 94 -24.29 10.69 -13.88
C ALA A 94 -23.40 11.42 -14.88
N LEU A 95 -22.58 12.37 -14.42
CA LEU A 95 -21.66 13.12 -15.28
C LEU A 95 -20.60 12.21 -15.93
N ALA A 96 -20.05 11.26 -15.17
CA ALA A 96 -19.07 10.31 -15.70
C ALA A 96 -19.69 9.39 -16.78
N MET A 97 -20.91 8.89 -16.55
CA MET A 97 -21.61 8.08 -17.57
C MET A 97 -22.02 8.91 -18.79
N LEU A 98 -22.32 10.20 -18.63
CA LEU A 98 -22.59 11.09 -19.76
C LEU A 98 -21.34 11.27 -20.63
N MET A 99 -20.19 11.54 -20.00
CA MET A 99 -18.92 11.70 -20.72
C MET A 99 -18.52 10.41 -21.45
N LEU A 100 -18.67 9.25 -20.80
CA LEU A 100 -18.40 7.95 -21.43
C LEU A 100 -19.37 7.66 -22.59
N GLY A 101 -20.67 7.95 -22.40
CA GLY A 101 -21.70 7.74 -23.44
C GLY A 101 -21.47 8.62 -24.66
N VAL A 102 -21.16 9.91 -24.47
CA VAL A 102 -20.84 10.83 -25.57
C VAL A 102 -19.52 10.45 -26.26
N GLY A 103 -18.52 9.98 -25.49
CA GLY A 103 -17.25 9.50 -26.04
C GLY A 103 -17.44 8.31 -26.98
N VAL A 104 -18.13 7.26 -26.51
CA VAL A 104 -18.42 6.04 -27.30
C VAL A 104 -19.25 6.36 -28.56
N LEU A 105 -20.19 7.32 -28.46
CA LEU A 105 -20.98 7.76 -29.61
C LEU A 105 -20.16 8.61 -30.60
N GLY A 106 -19.21 9.40 -30.08
CA GLY A 106 -18.27 10.19 -30.87
C GLY A 106 -17.36 9.30 -31.72
N ASP A 107 -16.97 8.14 -31.20
CA ASP A 107 -16.13 7.17 -31.92
C ASP A 107 -16.82 6.63 -33.20
N LEU A 108 -18.16 6.59 -33.23
CA LEU A 108 -18.95 6.19 -34.41
C LEU A 108 -18.96 7.24 -35.53
N ASN A 109 -18.49 8.46 -35.27
CA ASN A 109 -18.44 9.53 -36.28
C ASN A 109 -17.18 9.46 -37.16
N THR A 110 -16.24 8.57 -36.86
CA THR A 110 -15.02 8.42 -37.66
C THR A 110 -15.26 7.50 -38.86
N LYS A 111 -14.62 7.78 -40.00
CA LYS A 111 -14.79 6.98 -41.24
C LYS A 111 -14.33 5.53 -41.07
N ALA A 112 -13.40 5.27 -40.14
CA ALA A 112 -12.83 3.96 -39.86
C ALA A 112 -13.78 3.02 -39.09
N THR A 113 -14.74 3.56 -38.34
CA THR A 113 -15.74 2.82 -37.54
C THR A 113 -17.15 2.90 -38.15
N SER A 114 -17.25 3.32 -39.42
CA SER A 114 -18.51 3.44 -40.13
C SER A 114 -19.18 2.07 -40.37
N GLN A 115 -20.49 2.10 -40.62
CA GLN A 115 -21.36 0.91 -40.73
C GLN A 115 -20.83 -0.18 -41.70
N GLU A 116 -20.07 0.23 -42.72
CA GLU A 116 -19.49 -0.66 -43.73
C GLU A 116 -18.27 -1.46 -43.23
N SER A 117 -17.46 -0.90 -42.32
CA SER A 117 -16.25 -1.55 -41.81
C SER A 117 -16.49 -2.35 -40.52
N LEU A 118 -17.39 -1.88 -39.64
CA LEU A 118 -17.66 -2.51 -38.35
C LEU A 118 -18.67 -3.67 -38.45
N GLY A 119 -19.54 -3.65 -39.47
CA GLY A 119 -20.67 -4.55 -39.60
C GLY A 119 -21.88 -4.12 -38.75
N LEU A 120 -23.09 -4.34 -39.29
CA LEU A 120 -24.37 -3.88 -38.73
C LEU A 120 -24.63 -4.29 -37.28
N ALA A 121 -24.22 -5.49 -36.88
CA ALA A 121 -24.47 -6.02 -35.54
C ALA A 121 -23.62 -5.30 -34.48
N PHE A 122 -22.32 -5.12 -34.74
CA PHE A 122 -21.40 -4.46 -33.82
C PHE A 122 -21.68 -2.96 -33.71
N TRP A 123 -22.02 -2.31 -34.82
CA TRP A 123 -22.42 -0.90 -34.83
C TRP A 123 -23.65 -0.65 -33.95
N ARG A 124 -24.66 -1.54 -34.01
CA ARG A 124 -25.86 -1.45 -33.15
C ARG A 124 -25.55 -1.62 -31.67
N ILE A 125 -24.62 -2.52 -31.32
CA ILE A 125 -24.20 -2.72 -29.92
C ILE A 125 -23.58 -1.43 -29.38
N VAL A 126 -22.62 -0.85 -30.09
CA VAL A 126 -21.95 0.39 -29.68
C VAL A 126 -22.92 1.56 -29.60
N LEU A 127 -23.83 1.69 -30.58
CA LEU A 127 -24.88 2.70 -30.58
C LEU A 127 -25.82 2.54 -29.36
N SER A 128 -26.27 1.32 -29.08
CA SER A 128 -27.14 1.04 -27.94
C SER A 128 -26.46 1.34 -26.60
N ALA A 129 -25.18 1.00 -26.45
CA ALA A 129 -24.41 1.30 -25.24
C ALA A 129 -24.29 2.80 -24.97
N GLY A 130 -23.99 3.60 -26.00
CA GLY A 130 -23.90 5.07 -25.89
C GLY A 130 -25.24 5.71 -25.49
N ILE A 131 -26.34 5.29 -26.13
CA ILE A 131 -27.69 5.82 -25.83
C ILE A 131 -28.14 5.41 -24.43
N LEU A 132 -27.96 4.15 -24.03
CA LEU A 132 -28.32 3.67 -22.69
C LEU A 132 -27.56 4.41 -21.60
N ALA A 133 -26.26 4.65 -21.79
CA ALA A 133 -25.44 5.43 -20.85
C ALA A 133 -25.94 6.88 -20.68
N MET A 134 -26.35 7.53 -21.79
CA MET A 134 -26.92 8.88 -21.75
C MET A 134 -28.27 8.92 -21.02
N VAL A 135 -29.17 7.97 -21.31
CA VAL A 135 -30.48 7.88 -20.64
C VAL A 135 -30.31 7.64 -19.15
N MET A 136 -29.44 6.69 -18.77
CA MET A 136 -29.17 6.41 -17.37
C MET A 136 -28.49 7.60 -16.67
N SER A 137 -27.68 8.40 -17.35
CA SER A 137 -27.15 9.65 -16.78
C SER A 137 -28.26 10.60 -16.34
N VAL A 138 -29.25 10.85 -17.20
CA VAL A 138 -30.39 11.72 -16.89
C VAL A 138 -31.22 11.17 -15.74
N VAL A 139 -31.48 9.85 -15.73
CA VAL A 139 -32.21 9.18 -14.64
C VAL A 139 -31.46 9.30 -13.31
N ASN A 140 -30.14 9.15 -13.31
CA ASN A 140 -29.33 9.30 -12.11
C ASN A 140 -29.30 10.74 -11.60
N LEU A 141 -29.22 11.72 -12.50
CA LEU A 141 -29.29 13.13 -12.15
C LEU A 141 -30.65 13.47 -11.50
N ALA A 142 -31.75 13.05 -12.13
CA ALA A 142 -33.10 13.23 -11.59
C ALA A 142 -33.29 12.53 -10.24
N SER A 143 -32.80 11.30 -10.10
CA SER A 143 -32.87 10.56 -8.82
C SER A 143 -32.11 11.27 -7.70
N SER A 144 -31.01 11.96 -8.03
CA SER A 144 -30.24 12.73 -7.07
C SER A 144 -30.94 14.00 -6.59
N PHE A 145 -31.93 14.52 -7.33
CA PHE A 145 -32.74 15.66 -6.90
C PHE A 145 -34.04 15.24 -6.22
N ILE A 146 -34.68 14.17 -6.71
CA ILE A 146 -35.97 13.69 -6.17
C ILE A 146 -35.80 13.04 -4.79
N PHE A 147 -34.71 12.28 -4.58
CA PHE A 147 -34.48 11.49 -3.36
C PHE A 147 -33.43 12.11 -2.42
N ALA A 148 -32.94 13.32 -2.69
CA ALA A 148 -32.06 14.03 -1.78
C ALA A 148 -32.86 14.99 -0.90
N ASP A 149 -32.63 14.93 0.40
CA ASP A 149 -33.15 15.92 1.34
C ASP A 149 -32.00 16.77 1.88
N ARG A 150 -31.92 18.02 1.39
CA ARG A 150 -30.87 18.97 1.75
C ARG A 150 -31.00 19.45 3.19
N GLU A 151 -32.21 19.44 3.76
CA GLU A 151 -32.46 19.93 5.12
C GLU A 151 -32.01 18.91 6.17
N LEU A 152 -32.04 17.61 5.85
CA LEU A 152 -31.62 16.51 6.73
C LEU A 152 -30.22 15.96 6.41
N GLY A 153 -29.54 16.50 5.40
CA GLY A 153 -28.23 16.01 4.94
C GLY A 153 -28.28 14.59 4.35
N VAL A 154 -29.46 14.11 3.95
CA VAL A 154 -29.66 12.74 3.46
C VAL A 154 -29.46 12.72 1.95
N SER A 155 -28.39 12.06 1.49
CA SER A 155 -28.17 11.83 0.07
C SER A 155 -29.06 10.70 -0.46
N ALA A 156 -29.37 10.72 -1.77
CA ALA A 156 -30.09 9.63 -2.42
C ALA A 156 -29.38 8.25 -2.28
N ARG A 157 -28.05 8.25 -2.10
CA ARG A 157 -27.28 7.03 -1.80
C ARG A 157 -27.53 6.48 -0.39
N HIS A 158 -27.82 7.33 0.59
CA HIS A 158 -28.24 6.91 1.93
C HIS A 158 -29.62 6.24 1.91
N VAL A 159 -30.57 6.82 1.19
CA VAL A 159 -31.91 6.23 1.01
C VAL A 159 -31.82 4.87 0.32
N ARG A 160 -30.93 4.71 -0.67
CA ARG A 160 -30.69 3.43 -1.35
C ARG A 160 -30.11 2.33 -0.46
N VAL A 161 -29.36 2.67 0.59
CA VAL A 161 -28.69 1.67 1.45
C VAL A 161 -29.50 1.39 2.71
N TYR A 162 -30.16 2.38 3.27
CA TYR A 162 -30.81 2.30 4.58
C TYR A 162 -32.33 2.47 4.53
N GLY A 163 -32.91 2.74 3.35
CA GLY A 163 -34.35 2.87 3.16
C GLY A 163 -34.97 3.91 4.10
N ALA A 164 -36.09 3.56 4.73
CA ALA A 164 -36.79 4.42 5.70
C ALA A 164 -35.97 4.81 6.94
N VAL A 165 -34.84 4.14 7.21
CA VAL A 165 -33.97 4.40 8.37
C VAL A 165 -32.80 5.34 8.03
N ALA A 166 -32.72 5.82 6.78
CA ALA A 166 -31.69 6.74 6.32
C ALA A 166 -31.54 8.03 7.17
N PRO A 167 -32.61 8.76 7.55
CA PRO A 167 -32.46 9.98 8.35
C PRO A 167 -31.92 9.70 9.76
N GLN A 168 -32.38 8.62 10.42
CA GLN A 168 -31.91 8.24 11.76
C GLN A 168 -30.42 7.85 11.76
N LYS A 169 -29.94 7.19 10.71
CA LYS A 169 -28.54 6.73 10.62
C LYS A 169 -27.55 7.83 10.24
N VAL A 170 -27.98 8.84 9.48
CA VAL A 170 -27.15 10.02 9.16
C VAL A 170 -26.98 10.89 10.41
N ILE A 171 -28.06 11.13 11.17
CA ILE A 171 -28.01 11.84 12.47
C ILE A 171 -27.10 11.08 13.45
N SER A 172 -27.20 9.74 13.47
CA SER A 172 -26.29 8.89 14.25
C SER A 172 -24.83 8.97 13.76
N ARG A 173 -24.53 9.16 12.48
CA ARG A 173 -23.15 9.27 11.97
C ARG A 173 -22.49 10.59 12.34
N THR A 174 -23.23 11.69 12.30
CA THR A 174 -22.77 13.00 12.78
C THR A 174 -22.44 12.95 14.27
N SER A 175 -23.14 12.13 15.06
CA SER A 175 -22.81 11.89 16.47
C SER A 175 -21.80 10.74 16.71
N SER A 176 -21.66 9.79 15.77
CA SER A 176 -20.85 8.57 15.92
C SER A 176 -19.47 8.60 15.26
N GLN A 177 -18.97 9.74 14.77
CA GLN A 177 -17.51 9.89 14.63
C GLN A 177 -16.78 9.79 15.99
N ARG A 178 -17.53 9.72 17.09
CA ARG A 178 -17.09 9.16 18.37
C ARG A 178 -17.80 7.85 18.65
N SER A 179 -17.04 6.76 18.61
CA SER A 179 -17.28 5.43 19.21
C SER A 179 -17.36 4.28 18.19
N PHE A 180 -16.21 3.63 18.03
CA PHE A 180 -16.11 2.31 17.44
C PHE A 180 -16.46 1.32 18.57
N GLN A 181 -17.67 0.74 18.55
CA GLN A 181 -18.01 -0.37 19.44
C GLN A 181 -17.76 -1.69 18.71
N LEU A 182 -16.92 -2.52 19.33
CA LEU A 182 -16.79 -3.93 19.03
C LEU A 182 -17.43 -4.68 20.20
N SER A 183 -18.70 -5.02 20.05
CA SER A 183 -19.43 -5.90 20.95
C SER A 183 -19.44 -7.30 20.35
N THR A 184 -18.75 -8.25 20.98
CA THR A 184 -19.16 -9.66 20.93
C THR A 184 -18.77 -10.36 22.24
N LYS A 185 -19.73 -11.15 22.72
CA LYS A 185 -19.70 -12.08 23.87
C LYS A 185 -19.79 -11.49 25.28
N ARG A 186 -21.03 -11.20 25.65
CA ARG A 186 -21.54 -11.15 27.03
C ARG A 186 -21.96 -12.57 27.42
N GLU A 187 -21.16 -13.23 28.26
CA GLU A 187 -21.63 -14.28 29.16
C GLU A 187 -21.67 -13.65 30.55
N GLU A 188 -22.83 -13.75 31.20
CA GLU A 188 -23.12 -13.13 32.49
C GLU A 188 -22.47 -13.94 33.61
N THR A 189 -21.44 -13.39 34.23
CA THR A 189 -20.99 -13.80 35.57
C THR A 189 -20.71 -12.55 36.39
N LEU A 190 -21.35 -12.46 37.56
CA LEU A 190 -21.19 -11.35 38.50
C LEU A 190 -19.72 -11.13 38.88
N PRO A 191 -19.25 -9.88 39.07
CA PRO A 191 -17.89 -9.62 39.52
C PRO A 191 -17.76 -9.95 41.01
N THR A 192 -17.09 -11.06 41.32
CA THR A 192 -16.52 -11.34 42.65
C THR A 192 -15.27 -10.48 42.83
N TYR A 193 -15.29 -9.59 43.83
CA TYR A 193 -14.10 -8.88 44.27
C TYR A 193 -13.22 -9.81 45.10
N THR A 194 -12.11 -10.25 44.53
CA THR A 194 -10.95 -10.74 45.29
C THR A 194 -9.72 -9.93 44.89
N SER A 195 -9.12 -9.26 45.86
CA SER A 195 -7.89 -8.48 45.72
C SER A 195 -6.69 -9.41 45.51
N SER A 196 -6.01 -9.24 44.38
CA SER A 196 -4.67 -9.81 44.14
C SER A 196 -3.61 -8.72 44.35
N PRO A 197 -2.47 -9.01 45.02
CA PRO A 197 -1.51 -7.99 45.41
C PRO A 197 -0.68 -7.49 44.23
N ILE A 198 -0.49 -6.17 44.22
CA ILE A 198 0.32 -5.42 43.25
C ILE A 198 1.79 -5.79 43.43
N ARG A 199 2.39 -6.37 42.38
CA ARG A 199 3.83 -6.59 42.26
C ARG A 199 4.53 -5.24 42.06
N ARG A 200 5.27 -4.79 43.07
CA ARG A 200 6.18 -3.62 43.01
C ARG A 200 7.04 -3.68 41.76
N GLN A 201 6.85 -2.71 40.86
CA GLN A 201 7.75 -2.44 39.76
C GLN A 201 8.69 -1.31 40.22
N SER A 202 9.93 -1.69 40.50
CA SER A 202 10.99 -0.79 40.96
C SER A 202 11.41 0.19 39.87
N THR A 203 11.68 1.40 40.31
CA THR A 203 12.19 2.55 39.60
C THR A 203 13.63 2.36 39.07
N LEU A 204 13.90 3.03 37.94
CA LEU A 204 15.20 3.56 37.49
C LEU A 204 16.40 2.58 37.33
N SER A 205 16.66 2.15 36.10
CA SER A 205 17.97 1.59 35.71
C SER A 205 18.99 2.72 35.51
N ARG A 206 19.79 2.97 36.55
CA ARG A 206 21.02 3.78 36.50
C ARG A 206 22.08 3.02 35.69
N PHE A 207 22.61 3.64 34.64
CA PHE A 207 23.71 3.11 33.83
C PHE A 207 25.01 3.02 34.64
N PRO A 208 25.75 1.89 34.62
CA PRO A 208 27.13 1.87 35.08
C PRO A 208 28.08 2.26 33.93
N VAL A 209 28.68 3.45 34.01
CA VAL A 209 29.84 3.80 33.19
C VAL A 209 31.05 3.07 33.76
N LYS A 210 31.48 1.98 33.12
CA LYS A 210 32.81 1.38 33.37
C LYS A 210 33.86 2.27 32.72
N ILE A 211 34.53 3.08 33.53
CA ILE A 211 35.77 3.77 33.19
C ILE A 211 36.88 2.72 33.23
N SER A 212 37.50 2.43 32.09
CA SER A 212 38.70 1.59 31.98
C SER A 212 39.91 2.30 32.60
N GLY A 213 40.76 1.54 33.30
CA GLY A 213 41.97 2.02 33.97
C GLY A 213 43.07 2.51 33.03
N PRO A 214 44.15 3.12 33.58
CA PRO A 214 45.16 3.81 32.80
C PRO A 214 46.04 2.86 31.97
N LEU A 215 46.38 3.31 30.75
CA LEU A 215 47.33 2.64 29.85
C LEU A 215 48.76 2.69 30.42
N ASN A 216 49.43 1.55 30.39
CA ASN A 216 50.86 1.38 30.62
C ASN A 216 51.64 1.73 29.32
N PRO A 217 52.63 2.63 29.32
CA PRO A 217 53.22 3.17 28.08
C PRO A 217 54.39 2.35 27.49
N ASN A 218 54.55 1.06 27.83
CA ASN A 218 55.79 0.34 27.50
C ASN A 218 55.70 -0.77 26.43
N ASP A 219 54.55 -1.00 25.78
CA ASP A 219 54.44 -2.04 24.74
C ASP A 219 54.20 -1.46 23.34
N ALA A 220 55.21 -0.80 22.77
CA ALA A 220 55.24 -0.50 21.34
C ALA A 220 56.69 -0.34 20.81
N ALA A 221 57.48 -1.41 20.90
CA ALA A 221 58.71 -1.54 20.13
C ALA A 221 58.92 -3.00 19.68
N SER A 222 58.45 -3.32 18.48
CA SER A 222 59.01 -4.35 17.57
C SER A 222 58.15 -4.36 16.30
N SER A 223 58.55 -3.62 15.26
CA SER A 223 59.41 -4.08 14.17
C SER A 223 58.79 -5.18 13.31
N ILE A 224 58.07 -4.83 12.23
CA ILE A 224 58.16 -5.51 10.93
C ILE A 224 57.94 -4.48 9.82
N TYR A 225 59.04 -4.01 9.23
CA TYR A 225 59.07 -3.45 7.88
C TYR A 225 59.26 -4.63 6.91
N SER A 226 58.34 -4.82 5.98
CA SER A 226 58.63 -5.47 4.69
C SER A 226 57.89 -4.71 3.59
N ARG A 227 58.64 -4.48 2.51
CA ARG A 227 58.51 -3.39 1.56
C ARG A 227 57.99 -3.97 0.25
N ASP A 228 56.78 -3.58 -0.15
CA ASP A 228 56.26 -3.78 -1.51
C ASP A 228 55.85 -2.42 -2.12
N PRO A 229 56.13 -2.16 -3.42
CA PRO A 229 56.03 -0.83 -4.02
C PRO A 229 54.62 -0.43 -4.51
N SER A 230 53.55 -1.03 -3.97
CA SER A 230 52.15 -0.65 -4.24
C SER A 230 51.44 0.03 -3.05
N GLY A 231 52.17 0.30 -1.97
CA GLY A 231 51.63 0.77 -0.68
C GLY A 231 51.43 2.29 -0.50
N SER A 232 51.68 3.14 -1.49
CA SER A 232 51.67 4.60 -1.25
C SER A 232 50.28 5.22 -1.03
N LEU A 233 49.20 4.57 -1.50
CA LEU A 233 47.82 5.05 -1.31
C LEU A 233 47.20 4.57 0.01
N LEU A 234 47.53 3.35 0.46
CA LEU A 234 47.00 2.81 1.72
C LEU A 234 47.58 3.53 2.94
N ILE A 235 48.84 3.96 2.89
CA ILE A 235 49.48 4.69 4.00
C ILE A 235 48.89 6.09 4.19
N PHE A 236 48.47 6.75 3.09
CA PHE A 236 47.90 8.10 3.15
C PHE A 236 46.45 8.11 3.67
N PHE A 237 45.66 7.09 3.32
CA PHE A 237 44.25 7.00 3.74
C PHE A 237 44.02 6.18 5.01
N ALA A 238 44.97 5.34 5.44
CA ALA A 238 44.87 4.53 6.66
C ALA A 238 44.55 5.33 7.94
N PRO A 239 45.19 6.48 8.24
CA PRO A 239 44.90 7.25 9.45
C PRO A 239 43.48 7.83 9.50
N VAL A 240 42.81 7.98 8.35
CA VAL A 240 41.46 8.54 8.23
C VAL A 240 40.40 7.44 8.14
N ILE A 241 40.70 6.35 7.42
CA ILE A 241 39.77 5.25 7.18
C ILE A 241 39.71 4.31 8.39
N ILE A 242 40.86 3.98 9.01
CA ILE A 242 40.91 3.04 10.14
C ILE A 242 40.05 3.49 11.33
N PRO A 243 40.11 4.73 11.85
CA PRO A 243 39.27 5.12 12.99
C PRO A 243 37.78 5.14 12.63
N ARG A 244 37.42 5.46 11.37
CA ARG A 244 36.03 5.38 10.89
C ARG A 244 35.54 3.95 10.78
N LEU A 245 36.37 3.05 10.28
CA LEU A 245 36.05 1.63 10.17
C LEU A 245 35.94 0.98 11.56
N LEU A 246 36.82 1.35 12.50
CA LEU A 246 36.78 0.87 13.87
C LEU A 246 35.54 1.39 14.62
N ASN A 247 35.17 2.65 14.42
CA ASN A 247 33.93 3.20 14.98
C ASN A 247 32.68 2.56 14.36
N PHE A 248 32.69 2.31 13.04
CA PHE A 248 31.61 1.58 12.38
C PHE A 248 31.50 0.14 12.91
N TYR A 249 32.63 -0.54 13.12
CA TYR A 249 32.66 -1.88 13.69
C TYR A 249 32.16 -1.89 15.14
N ARG A 250 32.59 -0.93 15.97
CA ARG A 250 32.13 -0.78 17.37
C ARG A 250 30.63 -0.50 17.44
N THR A 251 30.12 0.41 16.61
CA THR A 251 28.68 0.72 16.54
C THR A 251 27.87 -0.45 15.98
N ALA A 252 28.34 -1.12 14.94
CA ALA A 252 27.73 -2.34 14.43
C ALA A 252 27.69 -3.44 15.51
N ARG A 253 28.76 -3.63 16.28
CA ARG A 253 28.83 -4.61 17.38
C ARG A 253 27.83 -4.30 18.49
N VAL A 254 27.69 -3.04 18.89
CA VAL A 254 26.69 -2.63 19.90
C VAL A 254 25.26 -2.84 19.38
N LEU A 255 24.98 -2.52 18.12
CA LEU A 255 23.69 -2.78 17.47
C LEU A 255 23.38 -4.28 17.33
N ILE A 256 24.41 -5.12 17.16
CA ILE A 256 24.27 -6.58 17.13
C ILE A 256 23.96 -7.14 18.53
N THR A 257 24.53 -6.54 19.58
CA THR A 257 24.39 -7.01 20.96
C THR A 257 23.04 -6.63 21.57
N GLN A 258 22.46 -5.50 21.17
CA GLN A 258 21.14 -5.01 21.64
C GLN A 258 19.95 -5.52 20.80
N ARG A 259 20.11 -6.63 20.07
CA ARG A 259 19.06 -7.14 19.18
C ARG A 259 17.86 -7.70 19.97
N PRO A 260 16.62 -7.30 19.64
CA PRO A 260 15.45 -8.01 20.12
C PRO A 260 15.39 -9.44 19.54
N PRO A 261 14.73 -10.39 20.22
CA PRO A 261 14.59 -11.75 19.71
C PRO A 261 13.88 -11.77 18.34
N PRO A 262 14.19 -12.76 17.48
CA PRO A 262 13.60 -12.86 16.15
C PRO A 262 12.07 -12.95 16.26
N ARG A 263 11.40 -12.11 15.46
CA ARG A 263 9.93 -12.02 15.44
C ARG A 263 9.37 -12.85 14.28
N PRO A 264 8.21 -13.52 14.43
CA PRO A 264 7.51 -14.10 13.30
C PRO A 264 7.18 -13.03 12.24
N LEU A 265 7.13 -13.46 10.98
CA LEU A 265 6.97 -12.56 9.85
C LEU A 265 5.62 -11.83 9.90
N PRO A 266 5.59 -10.48 9.89
CA PRO A 266 4.35 -9.73 9.93
C PRO A 266 3.54 -9.91 8.63
N THR A 267 2.20 -9.94 8.74
CA THR A 267 1.28 -10.21 7.62
C THR A 267 1.40 -9.24 6.44
N LYS A 268 1.80 -7.99 6.70
CA LYS A 268 2.07 -7.00 5.64
C LYS A 268 3.37 -7.27 4.89
N ALA A 269 4.40 -7.79 5.58
CA ALA A 269 5.64 -8.17 4.93
C ALA A 269 5.48 -9.47 4.14
N SER A 270 4.63 -10.41 4.57
CA SER A 270 4.35 -11.61 3.76
C SER A 270 3.64 -11.28 2.46
N GLN A 271 2.72 -10.31 2.45
CA GLN A 271 2.08 -9.84 1.22
C GLN A 271 3.12 -9.29 0.23
N ALA A 272 4.09 -8.50 0.70
CA ALA A 272 5.18 -7.98 -0.12
C ALA A 272 6.06 -9.10 -0.69
N LEU A 273 6.42 -10.08 0.14
CA LEU A 273 7.23 -11.23 -0.27
C LEU A 273 6.48 -12.13 -1.26
N ASN A 274 5.17 -12.28 -1.13
CA ASN A 274 4.37 -13.02 -2.11
C ASN A 274 4.37 -12.34 -3.48
N VAL A 275 4.24 -11.00 -3.53
CA VAL A 275 4.34 -10.25 -4.79
C VAL A 275 5.71 -10.46 -5.45
N LEU A 276 6.79 -10.34 -4.67
CA LEU A 276 8.14 -10.61 -5.18
C LEU A 276 8.32 -12.07 -5.59
N PHE A 277 7.73 -13.02 -4.86
CA PHE A 277 7.80 -14.44 -5.22
C PHE A 277 7.15 -14.72 -6.58
N PHE A 278 5.96 -14.17 -6.84
CA PHE A 278 5.31 -14.29 -8.15
C PHE A 278 6.12 -13.61 -9.25
N ALA A 279 6.72 -12.45 -8.98
CA ALA A 279 7.59 -11.77 -9.92
C ALA A 279 8.86 -12.58 -10.24
N ILE A 280 9.52 -13.12 -9.22
CA ILE A 280 10.70 -13.99 -9.37
C ILE A 280 10.33 -15.24 -10.19
N ALA A 281 9.21 -15.89 -9.87
CA ALA A 281 8.75 -17.06 -10.61
C ALA A 281 8.46 -16.74 -12.08
N LEU A 282 7.81 -15.60 -12.36
CA LEU A 282 7.54 -15.13 -13.71
C LEU A 282 8.85 -14.83 -14.46
N PHE A 283 9.76 -14.06 -13.89
CA PHE A 283 11.03 -13.71 -14.53
C PHE A 283 11.93 -14.93 -14.73
N LEU A 284 11.95 -15.87 -13.78
CA LEU A 284 12.65 -17.13 -13.93
C LEU A 284 12.06 -17.96 -15.08
N ALA A 285 10.73 -18.05 -15.17
CA ALA A 285 10.04 -18.72 -16.28
C ALA A 285 10.33 -18.05 -17.63
N LEU A 286 10.41 -16.71 -17.67
CA LEU A 286 10.75 -15.96 -18.88
C LEU A 286 12.21 -16.11 -19.30
N SER A 287 13.13 -16.30 -18.34
CA SER A 287 14.57 -16.52 -18.61
C SER A 287 14.89 -17.90 -19.21
N LEU A 288 13.93 -18.80 -19.13
CA LEU A 288 14.08 -20.21 -19.41
C LEU A 288 13.80 -20.48 -20.91
N PRO A 289 14.57 -21.34 -21.62
CA PRO A 289 14.55 -21.40 -23.10
C PRO A 289 13.25 -21.89 -23.75
N TRP A 290 12.48 -22.71 -23.02
CA TRP A 290 11.11 -23.19 -23.30
C TRP A 290 10.00 -22.13 -23.21
N ASN A 291 10.34 -20.87 -22.94
CA ASN A 291 9.37 -19.77 -22.93
C ASN A 291 8.73 -19.58 -24.34
N PRO A 292 7.39 -19.49 -24.46
CA PRO A 292 6.71 -19.19 -25.73
C PRO A 292 7.14 -17.88 -26.41
N HIS A 293 7.68 -16.94 -25.64
CA HIS A 293 8.16 -15.64 -26.13
C HIS A 293 9.69 -15.59 -26.28
N ALA A 294 10.38 -16.73 -26.25
CA ALA A 294 11.81 -16.78 -26.52
C ALA A 294 12.07 -16.44 -28.01
N PRO A 295 13.08 -15.59 -28.30
CA PRO A 295 13.41 -15.26 -29.69
C PRO A 295 13.89 -16.51 -30.43
N GLU A 296 13.59 -16.59 -31.73
CA GLU A 296 14.14 -17.64 -32.58
C GLU A 296 15.67 -17.62 -32.52
N SER A 297 16.29 -18.80 -32.47
CA SER A 297 17.74 -18.90 -32.44
C SER A 297 18.37 -18.25 -33.66
N ASN A 298 19.43 -17.47 -33.47
CA ASN A 298 20.22 -16.84 -34.52
C ASN A 298 20.47 -17.76 -35.72
N ILE A 299 20.17 -17.25 -36.92
CA ILE A 299 20.31 -17.95 -38.21
C ILE A 299 21.74 -18.44 -38.44
N PHE A 300 22.77 -17.67 -38.01
CA PHE A 300 24.17 -18.09 -38.13
C PHE A 300 24.52 -19.28 -37.22
N ALA A 301 23.95 -19.32 -36.02
CA ALA A 301 24.14 -20.43 -35.10
C ALA A 301 23.39 -21.67 -35.59
N LEU A 302 22.16 -21.49 -36.07
CA LEU A 302 21.29 -22.56 -36.55
C LEU A 302 21.85 -23.23 -37.82
N THR A 303 22.30 -22.44 -38.80
CA THR A 303 22.90 -22.94 -40.05
C THR A 303 24.38 -23.31 -39.93
N ARG A 304 24.97 -23.15 -38.73
CA ARG A 304 26.42 -23.29 -38.44
C ARG A 304 27.30 -22.55 -39.45
N SER A 305 26.90 -21.34 -39.80
CA SER A 305 27.57 -20.54 -40.83
C SER A 305 28.45 -19.45 -40.21
N ARG A 306 29.50 -19.10 -40.96
CA ARG A 306 30.46 -18.07 -40.57
C ARG A 306 29.93 -16.70 -40.95
N ILE A 307 30.40 -15.65 -40.26
CA ILE A 307 29.98 -14.27 -40.54
C ILE A 307 30.29 -13.80 -41.97
N ASN A 308 31.28 -14.41 -42.64
CA ASN A 308 31.67 -14.10 -44.03
C ASN A 308 30.97 -14.96 -45.09
N THR A 309 30.07 -15.87 -44.70
CA THR A 309 29.38 -16.76 -45.65
C THR A 309 28.49 -15.94 -46.59
N PRO A 310 28.48 -16.16 -47.91
CA PRO A 310 27.60 -15.42 -48.81
C PRO A 310 26.12 -15.66 -48.48
N THR A 311 25.29 -14.64 -48.70
CA THR A 311 23.88 -14.62 -48.25
C THR A 311 23.07 -15.75 -48.90
N ASP A 312 23.32 -16.08 -50.17
CA ASP A 312 22.60 -17.17 -50.85
C ASP A 312 22.89 -18.56 -50.24
N VAL A 313 24.14 -18.79 -49.82
CA VAL A 313 24.53 -20.03 -49.14
C VAL A 313 23.94 -20.09 -47.73
N LEU A 314 23.82 -18.94 -47.06
CA LEU A 314 23.18 -18.86 -45.74
C LEU A 314 21.70 -19.25 -45.82
N PHE A 315 20.96 -18.63 -46.74
CA PHE A 315 19.53 -18.84 -46.87
C PHE A 315 19.17 -20.20 -47.46
N SER A 316 19.98 -20.75 -48.38
CA SER A 316 19.79 -22.15 -48.85
C SER A 316 20.01 -23.19 -47.75
N ARG A 317 20.90 -22.92 -46.78
CA ARG A 317 21.04 -23.77 -45.58
C ARG A 317 19.86 -23.57 -44.62
N LEU A 318 19.38 -22.34 -44.46
CA LEU A 318 18.21 -22.04 -43.64
C LEU A 318 16.95 -22.75 -44.16
N THR A 319 16.78 -22.83 -45.48
CA THR A 319 15.68 -23.58 -46.12
C THR A 319 15.55 -25.00 -45.58
N ARG A 320 16.68 -25.70 -45.35
CA ARG A 320 16.70 -27.08 -44.86
C ARG A 320 16.25 -27.23 -43.40
N HIS A 321 16.23 -26.14 -42.64
CA HIS A 321 15.82 -26.14 -41.24
C HIS A 321 14.38 -25.68 -41.03
N ARG A 322 13.75 -25.05 -42.03
CA ARG A 322 12.36 -24.60 -41.97
C ARG A 322 11.42 -25.74 -42.39
N ALA A 323 10.20 -25.74 -41.84
CA ALA A 323 9.20 -26.72 -42.21
C ALA A 323 8.87 -26.62 -43.71
N GLY A 324 8.79 -27.78 -44.39
CA GLY A 324 8.45 -27.84 -45.82
C GLY A 324 9.58 -27.48 -46.79
N ASN A 325 10.82 -27.28 -46.32
CA ASN A 325 11.95 -26.82 -47.17
C ASN A 325 11.63 -25.53 -47.95
N THR A 326 10.85 -24.63 -47.35
CA THR A 326 10.47 -23.35 -47.94
C THR A 326 10.85 -22.20 -47.03
N LEU A 327 11.29 -21.08 -47.60
CA LEU A 327 11.52 -19.86 -46.82
C LEU A 327 10.18 -19.24 -46.42
N THR A 328 10.13 -18.71 -45.20
CA THR A 328 8.99 -17.90 -44.75
C THR A 328 9.05 -16.52 -45.41
N ALA A 329 7.91 -15.84 -45.60
CA ALA A 329 7.90 -14.45 -46.09
C ALA A 329 8.81 -13.51 -45.26
N ALA A 330 8.90 -13.73 -43.94
CA ALA A 330 9.83 -13.01 -43.07
C ALA A 330 11.31 -13.31 -43.38
N ASP A 331 11.65 -14.55 -43.73
CA ASP A 331 13.00 -14.96 -44.11
C ASP A 331 13.39 -14.34 -45.47
N GLU A 332 12.45 -14.23 -46.41
CA GLU A 332 12.68 -13.56 -47.70
C GLU A 332 12.93 -12.06 -47.56
N LEU A 333 12.15 -11.38 -46.70
CA LEU A 333 12.40 -9.98 -46.36
C LEU A 333 13.77 -9.81 -45.71
N LEU A 334 14.13 -10.70 -44.79
CA LEU A 334 15.44 -10.66 -44.14
C LEU A 334 16.60 -10.90 -45.13
N ARG A 335 16.42 -11.80 -46.11
CA ARG A 335 17.39 -12.05 -47.18
C ARG A 335 17.72 -10.79 -47.96
N SER A 336 16.71 -9.98 -48.27
CA SER A 336 16.90 -8.72 -49.01
C SER A 336 17.73 -7.68 -48.23
N LYS A 337 17.76 -7.75 -46.90
CA LYS A 337 18.45 -6.79 -46.02
C LYS A 337 19.83 -7.25 -45.56
N LEU A 338 20.11 -8.57 -45.55
CA LEU A 338 21.38 -9.16 -45.08
C LEU A 338 22.52 -9.18 -46.12
N ILE A 339 22.66 -8.13 -46.93
CA ILE A 339 23.65 -8.07 -48.01
C ILE A 339 25.03 -7.62 -47.49
N SER A 340 25.06 -6.64 -46.58
CA SER A 340 26.31 -6.03 -46.10
C SER A 340 26.78 -6.60 -44.75
N LEU A 341 28.08 -6.45 -44.46
CA LEU A 341 28.64 -6.82 -43.16
C LEU A 341 28.08 -5.94 -42.03
N GLY A 342 27.79 -4.66 -42.31
CA GLY A 342 27.09 -3.76 -41.39
C GLY A 342 25.69 -4.28 -41.03
N ALA A 343 24.94 -4.80 -42.01
CA ALA A 343 23.61 -5.38 -41.77
C ALA A 343 23.68 -6.64 -40.90
N ARG A 344 24.69 -7.49 -41.12
CA ARG A 344 24.93 -8.68 -40.29
C ARG A 344 25.28 -8.31 -38.85
N LYS A 345 26.06 -7.25 -38.66
CA LYS A 345 26.38 -6.71 -37.32
C LYS A 345 25.13 -6.16 -36.63
N ALA A 346 24.30 -5.38 -37.34
CA ALA A 346 23.05 -4.86 -36.81
C ALA A 346 22.09 -6.00 -36.42
N TYR A 347 21.96 -7.02 -37.27
CA TYR A 347 21.18 -8.22 -37.00
C TYR A 347 21.63 -8.95 -35.73
N LEU A 348 22.93 -9.21 -35.56
CA LEU A 348 23.44 -9.90 -34.37
C LEU A 348 23.23 -9.10 -33.07
N ARG A 349 23.14 -7.77 -33.17
CA ARG A 349 23.01 -6.88 -32.02
C ARG A 349 21.55 -6.62 -31.62
N TYR A 350 20.71 -6.28 -32.59
CA TYR A 350 19.34 -5.82 -32.36
C TYR A 350 18.26 -6.82 -32.78
N GLY A 351 18.63 -7.89 -33.50
CA GLY A 351 17.71 -8.95 -33.93
C GLY A 351 17.07 -8.69 -35.30
N PRO A 352 16.31 -9.69 -35.82
CA PRO A 352 15.67 -9.63 -37.15
C PRO A 352 14.63 -8.50 -37.26
N ASP A 353 13.78 -8.34 -36.26
CA ASP A 353 12.63 -7.42 -36.30
C ASP A 353 13.05 -5.97 -36.46
N THR A 354 14.19 -5.59 -35.89
CA THR A 354 14.73 -4.24 -36.04
C THR A 354 15.26 -3.95 -37.43
N LEU A 355 15.73 -4.99 -38.14
CA LEU A 355 16.28 -4.86 -39.48
C LEU A 355 15.18 -4.88 -40.55
N THR A 356 14.10 -5.63 -40.33
CA THR A 356 12.98 -5.75 -41.27
C THR A 356 11.88 -4.71 -41.00
N GLY A 357 11.64 -4.35 -39.74
CA GLY A 357 10.55 -3.46 -39.33
C GLY A 357 10.88 -1.97 -39.32
N CYS A 358 12.17 -1.59 -39.32
CA CYS A 358 12.55 -0.17 -39.26
C CYS A 358 12.60 0.47 -40.65
N GLN A 359 11.71 1.44 -40.91
CA GLN A 359 11.63 2.16 -42.18
C GLN A 359 12.64 3.32 -42.30
N PHE A 360 13.07 3.91 -41.19
CA PHE A 360 13.95 5.08 -41.16
C PHE A 360 15.42 4.74 -40.84
N CYS A 361 15.73 3.46 -40.61
CA CYS A 361 17.06 3.03 -40.20
C CYS A 361 18.04 3.00 -41.37
N SER A 362 19.25 3.51 -41.15
CA SER A 362 20.35 3.45 -42.11
C SER A 362 21.52 2.63 -41.57
N LEU A 363 22.22 1.94 -42.46
CA LEU A 363 23.37 1.09 -42.13
C LEU A 363 24.62 1.91 -41.78
N ASP A 364 24.68 3.16 -42.24
CA ASP A 364 25.78 4.09 -41.97
C ASP A 364 25.76 4.55 -40.51
N ASN A 365 24.57 4.69 -39.91
CA ASN A 365 24.37 5.15 -38.54
C ASN A 365 23.66 4.10 -37.70
N LEU A 366 24.43 3.27 -36.99
CA LEU A 366 23.90 2.22 -36.11
C LEU A 366 23.02 2.75 -34.96
N HIS A 367 23.13 4.03 -34.62
CA HIS A 367 22.27 4.70 -33.64
C HIS A 367 20.80 4.76 -34.06
N THR A 368 20.50 4.78 -35.36
CA THR A 368 19.11 4.76 -35.85
C THR A 368 18.41 3.45 -35.47
N HIS A 369 19.12 2.32 -35.60
CA HIS A 369 18.65 1.02 -35.17
C HIS A 369 18.55 0.90 -33.63
N LEU A 370 19.46 1.56 -32.90
CA LEU A 370 19.38 1.63 -31.44
C LEU A 370 18.10 2.31 -30.96
N LEU A 371 17.72 3.43 -31.60
CA LEU A 371 16.52 4.19 -31.24
C LEU A 371 15.24 3.40 -31.47
N TYR A 372 15.19 2.57 -32.52
CA TYR A 372 14.05 1.69 -32.76
C TYR A 372 14.00 0.52 -31.76
N TYR A 373 15.16 -0.05 -31.41
CA TYR A 373 15.25 -1.21 -30.51
C TYR A 373 14.88 -0.88 -29.05
N LEU A 374 15.34 0.28 -28.56
CA LEU A 374 15.37 0.63 -27.14
C LEU A 374 14.00 0.68 -26.46
N PRO A 375 12.94 1.31 -27.02
CA PRO A 375 11.65 1.43 -26.34
C PRO A 375 11.03 0.07 -26.02
N PHE A 376 10.93 -0.79 -27.02
CA PHE A 376 10.21 -2.06 -26.90
C PHE A 376 11.03 -3.14 -26.18
N ASN A 377 12.31 -3.27 -26.52
CA ASN A 377 13.11 -4.38 -26.04
C ASN A 377 13.82 -4.07 -24.72
N THR A 378 14.16 -2.80 -24.43
CA THR A 378 14.93 -2.45 -23.23
C THR A 378 14.09 -1.68 -22.21
N LEU A 379 13.39 -0.62 -22.62
CA LEU A 379 12.72 0.29 -21.69
C LEU A 379 11.48 -0.34 -21.05
N ILE A 380 10.60 -0.95 -21.85
CA ILE A 380 9.36 -1.58 -21.34
C ILE A 380 9.64 -2.63 -20.25
N PRO A 381 10.57 -3.59 -20.44
CA PRO A 381 10.88 -4.57 -19.39
C PRO A 381 11.39 -3.92 -18.09
N HIS A 382 12.21 -2.88 -18.17
CA HIS A 382 12.71 -2.16 -16.99
C HIS A 382 11.61 -1.34 -16.31
N LEU A 383 10.72 -0.70 -17.06
CA LEU A 383 9.57 0.02 -16.51
C LEU A 383 8.63 -0.95 -15.78
N PHE A 384 8.38 -2.13 -16.35
CA PHE A 384 7.60 -3.18 -15.72
C PHE A 384 8.26 -3.67 -14.42
N HIS A 385 9.56 -3.96 -14.45
CA HIS A 385 10.33 -4.35 -13.25
C HIS A 385 10.27 -3.28 -12.14
N MET A 386 10.44 -2.02 -12.51
CA MET A 386 10.32 -0.89 -11.59
C MET A 386 8.91 -0.73 -11.01
N ALA A 387 7.86 -1.01 -11.79
CA ALA A 387 6.48 -1.01 -11.31
C ALA A 387 6.24 -2.14 -10.29
N VAL A 388 6.78 -3.33 -10.54
CA VAL A 388 6.72 -4.48 -9.61
C VAL A 388 7.42 -4.14 -8.28
N ILE A 389 8.64 -3.60 -8.33
CA ILE A 389 9.38 -3.17 -7.13
C ILE A 389 8.61 -2.05 -6.41
N GLY A 390 8.05 -1.09 -7.15
CA GLY A 390 7.24 0.00 -6.60
C GLY A 390 6.00 -0.50 -5.86
N LEU A 391 5.33 -1.51 -6.40
CA LEU A 391 4.19 -2.16 -5.76
C LEU A 391 4.61 -2.93 -4.50
N ALA A 392 5.66 -3.75 -4.61
CA ALA A 392 6.19 -4.57 -3.51
C ALA A 392 6.80 -3.74 -2.36
N THR A 393 7.18 -2.49 -2.61
CA THR A 393 7.69 -1.56 -1.58
C THR A 393 6.68 -0.48 -1.18
N SER A 394 5.43 -0.57 -1.63
CA SER A 394 4.42 0.43 -1.28
C SER A 394 3.99 0.32 0.19
N ALA A 395 3.92 1.45 0.91
CA ALA A 395 3.50 1.49 2.31
C ALA A 395 2.13 0.85 2.62
N PRO A 396 1.06 1.03 1.81
CA PRO A 396 -0.25 0.46 2.12
C PRO A 396 -0.30 -1.07 1.98
N LEU A 397 0.47 -1.63 1.05
CA LEU A 397 0.49 -3.06 0.76
C LEU A 397 1.55 -3.79 1.60
N ALA A 398 2.78 -3.28 1.61
CA ALA A 398 3.96 -3.96 2.13
C ALA A 398 4.35 -3.54 3.56
N GLY A 399 3.72 -2.49 4.10
CA GLY A 399 4.02 -1.94 5.41
C GLY A 399 5.32 -1.13 5.47
N ARG A 400 5.60 -0.56 6.65
CA ARG A 400 6.74 0.37 6.84
C ARG A 400 8.11 -0.28 6.61
N HIS A 401 8.25 -1.58 6.93
CA HIS A 401 9.51 -2.30 6.83
C HIS A 401 10.01 -2.45 5.38
N ALA A 402 9.11 -2.65 4.42
CA ALA A 402 9.46 -2.68 2.99
C ALA A 402 9.55 -1.27 2.40
N ALA A 403 8.67 -0.35 2.84
CA ALA A 403 8.61 1.01 2.30
C ALA A 403 9.89 1.83 2.48
N ARG A 404 10.66 1.59 3.56
CA ARG A 404 11.94 2.27 3.78
C ARG A 404 12.99 1.97 2.70
N TRP A 405 12.90 0.80 2.07
CA TRP A 405 13.87 0.34 1.08
C TRP A 405 13.53 0.82 -0.33
N ARG A 406 12.34 1.40 -0.52
CA ARG A 406 11.84 1.88 -1.81
C ARG A 406 12.87 2.70 -2.56
N ASN A 407 13.37 3.79 -1.96
CA ASN A 407 14.33 4.68 -2.65
C ASN A 407 15.64 3.97 -3.04
N LYS A 408 16.11 3.03 -2.21
CA LYS A 408 17.34 2.26 -2.48
C LYS A 408 17.12 1.24 -3.59
N PHE A 409 15.98 0.54 -3.56
CA PHE A 409 15.62 -0.44 -4.59
C PHE A 409 15.30 0.23 -5.92
N THR A 410 14.61 1.38 -5.92
CA THR A 410 14.37 2.14 -7.15
C THR A 410 15.67 2.68 -7.74
N LEU A 411 16.58 3.18 -6.90
CA LEU A 411 17.89 3.64 -7.40
C LEU A 411 18.71 2.48 -7.97
N ALA A 412 18.70 1.32 -7.30
CA ALA A 412 19.40 0.14 -7.78
C ALA A 412 18.77 -0.44 -9.07
N GLY A 413 17.44 -0.41 -9.21
CA GLY A 413 16.74 -0.78 -10.44
C GLY A 413 17.04 0.20 -11.60
N LEU A 414 17.11 1.50 -11.32
CA LEU A 414 17.55 2.50 -12.31
C LEU A 414 19.00 2.27 -12.75
N ALA A 415 19.88 1.91 -11.81
CA ALA A 415 21.27 1.56 -12.13
C ALA A 415 21.34 0.31 -13.01
N LEU A 416 20.52 -0.71 -12.75
CA LEU A 416 20.42 -1.90 -13.59
C LEU A 416 19.97 -1.55 -15.02
N ALA A 417 18.98 -0.66 -15.15
CA ALA A 417 18.51 -0.16 -16.44
C ALA A 417 19.61 0.62 -17.20
N ALA A 418 20.38 1.45 -16.50
CA ALA A 418 21.50 2.19 -17.08
C ALA A 418 22.62 1.25 -17.56
N ILE A 419 22.92 0.18 -16.80
CA ILE A 419 23.89 -0.85 -17.19
C ILE A 419 23.41 -1.60 -18.44
N ASP A 420 22.15 -2.04 -18.48
CA ASP A 420 21.60 -2.74 -19.65
C ASP A 420 21.60 -1.84 -20.90
N LEU A 421 21.20 -0.58 -20.73
CA LEU A 421 21.27 0.41 -21.81
C LEU A 421 22.70 0.62 -22.30
N TYR A 422 23.67 0.74 -21.39
CA TYR A 422 25.08 0.89 -21.73
C TYR A 422 25.60 -0.31 -22.53
N ILE A 423 25.27 -1.54 -22.10
CA ILE A 423 25.64 -2.77 -22.81
C ILE A 423 25.01 -2.75 -24.22
N VAL A 424 23.71 -2.51 -24.34
CA VAL A 424 23.02 -2.46 -25.64
C VAL A 424 23.56 -1.35 -26.55
N ALA A 425 24.03 -0.23 -25.99
CA ALA A 425 24.53 0.94 -26.71
C ALA A 425 26.01 0.83 -27.11
N THR A 426 26.82 0.07 -26.39
CA THR A 426 28.28 0.00 -26.66
C THR A 426 28.74 -1.35 -27.19
N TYR A 427 28.01 -2.44 -26.94
CA TYR A 427 28.47 -3.78 -27.28
C TYR A 427 28.49 -4.03 -28.79
N ASP A 428 29.66 -4.41 -29.31
CA ASP A 428 29.83 -4.85 -30.69
C ASP A 428 30.01 -6.37 -30.72
N PRO A 429 29.05 -7.16 -31.26
CA PRO A 429 29.11 -8.62 -31.24
C PRO A 429 30.27 -9.21 -32.05
N ILE A 430 30.85 -8.45 -32.99
CA ILE A 430 31.97 -8.93 -33.81
C ILE A 430 33.30 -8.62 -33.12
N GLN A 431 33.50 -7.38 -32.66
CA GLN A 431 34.76 -6.96 -32.04
C GLN A 431 34.98 -7.56 -30.65
N SER A 432 33.90 -7.70 -29.86
CA SER A 432 33.97 -8.31 -28.53
C SER A 432 34.00 -9.85 -28.56
N GLY A 433 33.84 -10.45 -29.74
CA GLY A 433 33.92 -11.90 -29.93
C GLY A 433 35.34 -12.45 -29.80
N SER A 434 35.44 -13.77 -29.60
CA SER A 434 36.75 -14.45 -29.56
C SER A 434 37.52 -14.25 -30.87
N ALA A 435 38.85 -14.35 -30.84
CA ALA A 435 39.69 -14.19 -32.02
C ALA A 435 39.27 -15.11 -33.19
N ALA A 436 38.73 -16.29 -32.88
CA ALA A 436 38.17 -17.23 -33.85
C ALA A 436 36.86 -16.75 -34.51
N VAL A 437 36.03 -15.95 -33.82
CA VAL A 437 34.84 -15.33 -34.41
C VAL A 437 35.25 -14.14 -35.29
N ARG A 438 36.22 -13.33 -34.85
CA ARG A 438 36.79 -12.22 -35.64
C ARG A 438 37.46 -12.70 -36.93
N ALA A 439 38.19 -13.81 -36.85
CA ALA A 439 38.78 -14.47 -38.01
C ALA A 439 37.77 -15.26 -38.86
N GLY A 440 36.48 -15.26 -38.50
CA GLY A 440 35.43 -15.95 -39.23
C GLY A 440 35.55 -17.48 -39.19
N MET A 441 36.29 -18.06 -38.26
CA MET A 441 36.44 -19.51 -38.10
C MET A 441 35.28 -20.14 -37.31
N ARG A 442 34.72 -19.40 -36.34
CA ARG A 442 33.60 -19.85 -35.47
C ARG A 442 32.32 -19.05 -35.73
N THR A 443 31.16 -19.68 -35.51
CA THR A 443 29.84 -19.04 -35.62
C THR A 443 29.71 -17.88 -34.63
N PRO A 444 29.25 -16.69 -35.08
CA PRO A 444 29.03 -15.56 -34.19
C PRO A 444 27.83 -15.80 -33.27
N THR A 445 27.91 -15.31 -32.04
CA THR A 445 26.79 -15.32 -31.09
C THR A 445 26.05 -13.99 -31.17
N SER A 446 24.72 -14.05 -31.17
CA SER A 446 23.83 -12.89 -31.11
C SER A 446 23.81 -12.30 -29.70
N LEU A 447 23.94 -10.98 -29.60
CA LEU A 447 23.66 -10.26 -28.36
C LEU A 447 22.16 -10.31 -28.07
N TYR A 448 21.33 -10.15 -29.10
CA TYR A 448 19.88 -10.14 -29.00
C TYR A 448 19.33 -11.37 -28.27
N ASP A 449 19.66 -12.58 -28.72
CA ASP A 449 19.15 -13.81 -28.09
C ASP A 449 19.62 -13.93 -26.63
N ARG A 450 20.88 -13.55 -26.37
CA ARG A 450 21.46 -13.63 -25.01
C ARG A 450 20.82 -12.62 -24.07
N ILE A 451 20.66 -11.38 -24.51
CA ILE A 451 20.17 -10.30 -23.65
C ILE A 451 18.69 -10.48 -23.32
N THR A 452 17.91 -11.05 -24.25
CA THR A 452 16.50 -11.37 -24.04
C THR A 452 16.31 -12.46 -22.96
N LEU A 453 17.25 -13.40 -22.81
CA LEU A 453 17.23 -14.41 -21.74
C LEU A 453 17.90 -13.94 -20.45
N LEU A 454 19.00 -13.18 -20.55
CA LEU A 454 19.78 -12.71 -19.40
C LEU A 454 19.08 -11.58 -18.64
N ARG A 455 18.31 -10.72 -19.31
CA ARG A 455 17.60 -9.61 -18.66
C ARG A 455 16.55 -10.09 -17.64
N PRO A 456 15.59 -10.98 -17.98
CA PRO A 456 14.67 -11.51 -16.98
C PRO A 456 15.39 -12.30 -15.89
N LEU A 457 16.49 -13.00 -16.20
CA LEU A 457 17.33 -13.62 -15.17
C LEU A 457 17.92 -12.60 -14.20
N ALA A 458 18.44 -11.47 -14.71
CA ALA A 458 18.97 -10.39 -13.89
C ALA A 458 17.88 -9.78 -12.99
N PHE A 459 16.66 -9.61 -13.50
CA PHE A 459 15.51 -9.18 -12.69
C PHE A 459 15.16 -10.18 -11.60
N ALA A 460 15.15 -11.48 -11.90
CA ALA A 460 14.89 -12.52 -10.90
C ALA A 460 15.95 -12.52 -9.77
N ILE A 461 17.23 -12.37 -10.11
CA ILE A 461 18.33 -12.28 -9.14
C ILE A 461 18.18 -11.02 -8.28
N PHE A 462 17.87 -9.88 -8.92
CA PHE A 462 17.65 -8.61 -8.23
C PHE A 462 16.48 -8.71 -7.24
N ASP A 463 15.34 -9.25 -7.69
CA ASP A 463 14.14 -9.38 -6.86
C ASP A 463 14.36 -10.37 -5.72
N ALA A 464 15.12 -11.44 -5.94
CA ALA A 464 15.52 -12.37 -4.88
C ALA A 464 16.38 -11.68 -3.81
N ALA A 465 17.32 -10.81 -4.22
CA ALA A 465 18.11 -10.02 -3.28
C ALA A 465 17.24 -9.02 -2.49
N CYS A 466 16.31 -8.33 -3.16
CA CYS A 466 15.34 -7.45 -2.51
C CYS A 466 14.44 -8.19 -1.52
N ALA A 467 13.92 -9.37 -1.91
CA ALA A 467 13.11 -10.22 -1.05
C ALA A 467 13.89 -10.68 0.18
N ALA A 468 15.16 -11.08 0.02
CA ALA A 468 16.03 -11.45 1.13
C ALA A 468 16.24 -10.26 2.10
N VAL A 469 16.50 -9.05 1.58
CA VAL A 469 16.63 -7.85 2.41
C VAL A 469 15.34 -7.56 3.17
N ILE A 470 14.18 -7.60 2.52
CA ILE A 470 12.88 -7.38 3.19
C ILE A 470 12.64 -8.44 4.27
N TYR A 471 12.88 -9.71 3.97
CA TYR A 471 12.72 -10.82 4.91
C TYR A 471 13.60 -10.66 6.16
N LEU A 472 14.89 -10.36 5.94
CA LEU A 472 15.85 -10.15 7.02
C LEU A 472 15.51 -8.92 7.88
N THR A 473 15.00 -7.86 7.25
CA THR A 473 14.57 -6.64 7.94
C THR A 473 13.27 -6.88 8.74
N ALA A 474 12.31 -7.62 8.18
CA ALA A 474 11.00 -7.87 8.78
C ALA A 474 11.07 -8.84 9.97
N THR A 475 12.03 -9.77 9.97
CA THR A 475 12.27 -10.74 11.06
C THR A 475 13.19 -10.19 12.17
N ASN A 476 13.62 -8.92 12.06
CA ASN A 476 14.61 -8.28 12.95
C ASN A 476 15.96 -9.01 13.03
N ARG A 477 16.29 -9.84 12.02
CA ARG A 477 17.52 -10.64 12.02
C ARG A 477 18.73 -9.82 11.59
N PHE A 478 18.56 -8.97 10.56
CA PHE A 478 19.54 -7.99 10.10
C PHE A 478 18.86 -6.64 9.80
N PHE A 479 19.60 -5.54 9.90
CA PHE A 479 19.13 -4.17 9.64
C PHE A 479 18.03 -3.65 10.58
N PHE A 480 18.11 -4.01 11.88
CA PHE A 480 17.30 -3.36 12.91
C PHE A 480 17.73 -1.90 13.06
N THR A 481 16.79 -0.98 12.83
CA THR A 481 16.94 0.40 13.26
C THR A 481 15.93 0.65 14.38
N PRO A 482 16.36 1.14 15.55
CA PRO A 482 15.43 1.50 16.60
C PRO A 482 14.43 2.54 16.07
N PRO A 483 13.18 2.55 16.58
CA PRO A 483 12.22 3.61 16.26
C PRO A 483 12.87 4.97 16.57
N SER A 484 12.65 5.95 15.71
CA SER A 484 13.14 7.30 15.97
C SER A 484 12.47 7.85 17.23
N GLN A 485 13.14 8.75 17.96
CA GLN A 485 12.55 9.33 19.17
C GLN A 485 11.20 10.00 18.89
N ALA A 486 11.02 10.57 17.69
CA ALA A 486 9.75 11.13 17.24
C ALA A 486 8.66 10.05 17.08
N ASP A 487 8.98 8.91 16.44
CA ASP A 487 8.01 7.81 16.27
C ASP A 487 7.61 7.16 17.60
N ALA A 488 8.55 7.08 18.55
CA ALA A 488 8.28 6.58 19.89
C ALA A 488 7.32 7.51 20.66
N VAL A 489 7.53 8.82 20.51
CA VAL A 489 6.64 9.84 21.09
C VAL A 489 5.26 9.77 20.44
N ASP A 490 5.14 9.69 19.12
CA ASP A 490 3.84 9.58 18.44
C ASP A 490 3.06 8.32 18.84
N GLN A 491 3.76 7.20 19.03
CA GLN A 491 3.14 5.97 19.48
C GLN A 491 2.66 6.07 20.94
N LEU A 492 3.42 6.74 21.81
CA LEU A 492 3.00 7.02 23.19
C LEU A 492 1.85 8.02 23.25
N VAL A 493 1.90 9.09 22.46
CA VAL A 493 0.86 10.11 22.39
C VAL A 493 -0.43 9.51 21.87
N SER A 494 -0.40 8.69 20.82
CA SER A 494 -1.60 8.03 20.30
C SER A 494 -2.21 7.02 21.28
N GLN A 495 -1.38 6.28 22.01
CA GLN A 495 -1.85 5.41 23.10
C GLN A 495 -2.48 6.22 24.24
N ALA A 496 -1.83 7.30 24.69
CA ALA A 496 -2.36 8.19 25.72
C ALA A 496 -3.68 8.85 25.28
N LEU A 497 -3.78 9.27 24.01
CA LEU A 497 -4.99 9.87 23.45
C LEU A 497 -6.15 8.87 23.42
N SER A 498 -5.88 7.61 23.07
CA SER A 498 -6.90 6.54 23.09
C SER A 498 -7.37 6.22 24.51
N ALA A 499 -6.45 6.09 25.47
CA ALA A 499 -6.78 5.86 26.86
C ALA A 499 -7.58 7.02 27.47
N THR A 500 -7.21 8.26 27.13
CA THR A 500 -7.92 9.47 27.57
C THR A 500 -9.32 9.55 26.94
N GLY A 501 -9.46 9.16 25.66
CA GLY A 501 -10.76 9.07 24.98
C GLY A 501 -11.69 8.07 25.67
N ASP A 502 -11.18 6.89 26.02
CA ASP A 502 -11.94 5.86 26.74
C ASP A 502 -12.33 6.30 28.15
N ALA A 503 -11.41 6.95 28.88
CA ALA A 503 -11.69 7.52 30.20
C ALA A 503 -12.78 8.60 30.11
N ARG A 504 -12.70 9.50 29.12
CA ARG A 504 -13.72 10.52 28.87
C ARG A 504 -15.09 9.90 28.56
N ALA A 505 -15.13 8.85 27.74
CA ALA A 505 -16.37 8.16 27.41
C ALA A 505 -17.02 7.53 28.66
N LYS A 506 -16.21 6.89 29.51
CA LYS A 506 -16.68 6.31 30.78
C LYS A 506 -17.18 7.38 31.76
N LEU A 507 -16.46 8.49 31.91
CA LEU A 507 -16.89 9.60 32.76
C LEU A 507 -18.18 10.24 32.27
N HIS A 508 -18.30 10.44 30.95
CA HIS A 508 -19.53 10.95 30.35
C HIS A 508 -20.70 9.98 30.56
N ALA A 509 -20.48 8.68 30.38
CA ALA A 509 -21.48 7.66 30.67
C ALA A 509 -21.90 7.70 32.14
N SER A 510 -20.95 7.76 33.08
CA SER A 510 -21.22 7.85 34.52
C SER A 510 -21.98 9.13 34.90
N SER A 511 -21.68 10.26 34.24
CA SER A 511 -22.39 11.52 34.46
C SER A 511 -23.84 11.44 33.97
N VAL A 512 -24.05 10.88 32.78
CA VAL A 512 -25.40 10.68 32.22
C VAL A 512 -26.20 9.69 33.08
N THR A 513 -25.59 8.60 33.53
CA THR A 513 -26.29 7.64 34.42
C THR A 513 -26.63 8.27 35.75
N ARG A 514 -25.73 9.05 36.35
CA ARG A 514 -26.01 9.78 37.61
C ARG A 514 -27.15 10.78 37.42
N ASN A 515 -27.13 11.55 36.33
CA ASN A 515 -28.22 12.48 36.00
C ASN A 515 -29.56 11.75 35.78
N ALA A 516 -29.54 10.56 35.15
CA ALA A 516 -30.74 9.75 34.98
C ALA A 516 -31.27 9.22 36.33
N VAL A 517 -30.39 8.71 37.20
CA VAL A 517 -30.75 8.21 38.54
C VAL A 517 -31.34 9.32 39.42
N VAL A 518 -30.77 10.53 39.37
CA VAL A 518 -31.28 11.67 40.18
C VAL A 518 -32.64 12.16 39.69
N ARG A 519 -32.94 12.02 38.39
CA ARG A 519 -34.22 12.43 37.79
C ARG A 519 -35.35 11.43 38.03
N ASP A 520 -35.04 10.15 38.19
CA ASP A 520 -36.02 9.11 38.52
C ASP A 520 -36.16 8.96 40.05
N LYS A 521 -37.37 9.17 40.56
CA LYS A 521 -37.66 9.14 42.00
C LYS A 521 -37.40 7.75 42.62
N GLN A 522 -37.75 6.66 41.93
CA GLN A 522 -37.57 5.30 42.46
C GLN A 522 -36.09 4.90 42.51
N LEU A 523 -35.32 5.28 41.49
CA LEU A 523 -33.87 4.99 41.46
C LEU A 523 -33.12 5.83 42.48
N LYS A 524 -33.50 7.10 42.65
CA LYS A 524 -32.91 7.99 43.66
C LYS A 524 -33.15 7.48 45.08
N GLU A 525 -34.36 7.04 45.42
CA GLU A 525 -34.65 6.50 46.76
C GLU A 525 -33.80 5.26 47.09
N ARG A 526 -33.54 4.40 46.09
CA ARG A 526 -32.63 3.24 46.25
C ARG A 526 -31.17 3.65 46.38
N ASP A 527 -30.71 4.62 45.60
CA ASP A 527 -29.34 5.15 45.70
C ASP A 527 -29.12 5.80 47.07
N ASP A 528 -30.04 6.65 47.53
CA ASP A 528 -29.97 7.29 48.85
C ASP A 528 -30.01 6.26 49.98
N ALA A 529 -30.81 5.19 49.85
CA ALA A 529 -30.84 4.09 50.82
C ALA A 529 -29.50 3.36 50.87
N TYR A 530 -28.92 3.04 49.71
CA TYR A 530 -27.59 2.44 49.61
C TYR A 530 -26.53 3.32 50.28
N TRP A 531 -26.45 4.61 49.93
CA TRP A 531 -25.47 5.52 50.55
C TRP A 531 -25.66 5.70 52.05
N ARG A 532 -26.91 5.75 52.53
CA ARG A 532 -27.22 5.75 53.98
C ARG A 532 -26.69 4.50 54.67
N THR A 533 -26.84 3.32 54.06
CA THR A 533 -26.28 2.08 54.62
C THR A 533 -24.75 2.09 54.62
N VAL A 534 -24.11 2.56 53.56
CA VAL A 534 -22.64 2.66 53.48
C VAL A 534 -22.07 3.62 54.52
N VAL A 535 -22.70 4.78 54.71
CA VAL A 535 -22.30 5.75 55.75
C VAL A 535 -22.52 5.18 57.15
N ALA A 536 -23.63 4.47 57.40
CA ALA A 536 -23.87 3.82 58.69
C ALA A 536 -22.81 2.73 58.99
N MET A 537 -22.46 1.92 57.98
CA MET A 537 -21.39 0.92 58.10
C MET A 537 -20.01 1.57 58.35
N SER A 538 -19.75 2.75 57.75
CA SER A 538 -18.51 3.50 57.94
C SER A 538 -18.45 4.28 59.27
N GLY A 539 -19.58 4.78 59.77
CA GLY A 539 -19.68 5.58 60.99
C GLY A 539 -19.72 4.75 62.28
N SER A 540 -20.10 3.48 62.18
CA SER A 540 -20.12 2.55 63.32
C SER A 540 -18.71 2.15 63.83
N GLY A 541 -17.65 2.64 63.18
CA GLY A 541 -16.25 2.46 63.61
C GLY A 541 -15.71 3.57 64.51
N VAL A 542 -16.50 4.61 64.83
CA VAL A 542 -16.07 5.71 65.71
C VAL A 542 -17.03 5.80 66.88
N GLY A 543 -16.83 4.93 67.86
CA GLY A 543 -17.54 4.89 69.14
C GLY A 543 -16.56 4.78 70.30
N GLU A 544 -16.23 5.93 70.87
CA GLU A 544 -16.12 6.19 72.32
C GLU A 544 -15.37 5.16 73.17
N GLY A 545 -14.07 5.40 73.38
CA GLY A 545 -13.32 4.78 74.47
C GLY A 545 -13.45 5.60 75.74
N ASP A 546 -14.42 5.24 76.59
CA ASP A 546 -14.41 5.53 78.02
C ASP A 546 -15.03 4.33 78.76
N GLY A 547 -14.33 3.80 79.77
CA GLY A 547 -14.92 2.97 80.83
C GLY A 547 -14.52 1.49 80.85
N GLU A 548 -13.90 1.10 81.96
CA GLU A 548 -13.46 -0.23 82.41
C GLU A 548 -14.50 -1.36 82.32
N GLY A 549 -14.03 -2.61 82.12
CA GLY A 549 -14.86 -3.80 82.36
C GLY A 549 -14.26 -5.10 81.84
N SER A 550 -13.86 -5.99 82.75
CA SER A 550 -13.32 -7.33 82.54
C SER A 550 -14.19 -8.27 81.68
N GLY A 551 -13.58 -9.14 80.88
CA GLY A 551 -14.28 -10.28 80.28
C GLY A 551 -13.41 -11.14 79.37
N SER A 552 -12.94 -12.26 79.90
CA SER A 552 -12.25 -13.34 79.19
C SER A 552 -13.15 -14.03 78.16
N GLY A 553 -12.63 -14.35 76.97
CA GLY A 553 -13.32 -15.18 75.98
C GLY A 553 -12.58 -15.31 74.65
N ASN A 554 -11.90 -16.44 74.47
CA ASN A 554 -11.26 -16.87 73.22
C ASN A 554 -12.28 -17.17 72.11
N GLY A 555 -11.96 -16.84 70.85
CA GLY A 555 -12.67 -17.35 69.68
C GLY A 555 -12.37 -16.58 68.39
N GLU A 556 -11.62 -17.22 67.50
CA GLU A 556 -11.08 -16.69 66.24
C GLU A 556 -12.14 -16.15 65.26
N GLY A 557 -11.83 -15.00 64.66
CA GLY A 557 -12.62 -14.39 63.59
C GLY A 557 -12.12 -12.99 63.28
N GLN A 558 -10.89 -12.87 62.78
CA GLN A 558 -10.28 -11.58 62.41
C GLN A 558 -10.95 -11.02 61.14
N THR A 559 -12.12 -10.39 61.31
CA THR A 559 -12.71 -9.54 60.27
C THR A 559 -11.95 -8.22 60.26
N VAL A 560 -11.07 -8.08 59.28
CA VAL A 560 -10.40 -6.81 58.95
C VAL A 560 -11.49 -5.79 58.63
N VAL A 561 -11.70 -4.84 59.53
CA VAL A 561 -12.57 -3.67 59.33
C VAL A 561 -11.96 -2.84 58.18
N PRO A 562 -12.72 -2.45 57.15
CA PRO A 562 -12.19 -1.57 56.12
C PRO A 562 -12.03 -0.17 56.73
N THR A 563 -10.79 0.22 57.03
CA THR A 563 -10.43 1.62 57.26
C THR A 563 -10.99 2.47 56.13
N SER A 564 -11.52 3.65 56.44
CA SER A 564 -12.06 4.51 55.38
C SER A 564 -10.93 4.78 54.37
N ILE A 565 -11.18 4.50 53.08
CA ILE A 565 -10.20 4.66 52.00
C ILE A 565 -9.58 6.08 51.99
N TRP A 566 -10.30 7.05 52.57
CA TRP A 566 -9.88 8.45 52.70
C TRP A 566 -8.84 8.70 53.79
N GLU A 567 -8.72 7.80 54.77
CA GLU A 567 -7.70 7.85 55.84
C GLU A 567 -6.45 7.07 55.48
N GLU A 568 -6.46 6.30 54.39
CA GLU A 568 -5.26 5.62 53.91
C GLU A 568 -4.17 6.65 53.60
N GLU A 569 -3.02 6.49 54.27
CA GLU A 569 -1.88 7.41 54.14
C GLU A 569 -1.41 7.54 52.69
N GLU A 570 -1.63 6.52 51.86
CA GLU A 570 -1.37 6.54 50.42
C GLU A 570 -2.32 7.47 49.66
N VAL A 571 -3.61 7.46 50.00
CA VAL A 571 -4.64 8.30 49.40
C VAL A 571 -4.51 9.75 49.88
N VAL A 572 -4.23 9.98 51.16
CA VAL A 572 -3.93 11.33 51.70
C VAL A 572 -2.66 11.91 51.06
N ARG A 573 -1.63 11.08 50.85
CA ARG A 573 -0.39 11.48 50.17
C ARG A 573 -0.59 11.71 48.67
N ALA A 574 -1.48 10.96 48.01
CA ALA A 574 -1.85 11.19 46.62
C ALA A 574 -2.69 12.47 46.47
N MET A 575 -3.65 12.70 47.36
CA MET A 575 -4.50 13.90 47.41
C MET A 575 -3.67 15.15 47.70
N SER A 576 -2.74 15.10 48.66
CA SER A 576 -1.85 16.23 48.97
C SER A 576 -0.86 16.54 47.83
N ARG A 577 -0.36 15.53 47.12
CA ARG A 577 0.44 15.71 45.89
C ARG A 577 -0.35 16.35 44.74
N ALA A 578 -1.61 15.98 44.59
CA ALA A 578 -2.51 16.63 43.62
C ALA A 578 -2.76 18.10 44.01
N MET A 579 -3.16 18.34 45.26
CA MET A 579 -3.48 19.68 45.79
C MET A 579 -2.28 20.64 45.83
N SER A 580 -1.07 20.12 46.01
CA SER A 580 0.18 20.91 45.99
C SER A 580 0.76 21.14 44.58
N GLY A 581 0.03 20.79 43.51
CA GLY A 581 0.39 21.11 42.12
C GLY A 581 1.59 20.35 41.56
N HIS A 582 2.17 19.40 42.30
CA HIS A 582 3.36 18.65 41.87
C HIS A 582 3.06 17.52 40.86
N GLY A 583 1.79 17.38 40.44
CA GLY A 583 1.33 16.41 39.44
C GLY A 583 1.26 16.92 38.00
N GLY A 584 1.70 18.15 37.72
CA GLY A 584 1.62 18.75 36.37
C GLY A 584 0.20 19.07 35.90
N VAL A 585 -0.77 19.04 36.81
CA VAL A 585 -2.17 19.41 36.57
C VAL A 585 -2.44 20.65 37.40
N ASP A 586 -2.53 21.80 36.75
CA ASP A 586 -2.80 23.09 37.39
C ASP A 586 -4.28 23.16 37.80
N LEU A 587 -4.53 22.85 39.08
CA LEU A 587 -5.87 22.85 39.67
C LEU A 587 -6.51 24.24 39.68
N ALA A 588 -5.72 25.31 39.70
CA ALA A 588 -6.25 26.68 39.60
C ALA A 588 -6.81 26.91 38.19
N GLN A 589 -6.10 26.44 37.15
CA GLN A 589 -6.55 26.54 35.76
C GLN A 589 -7.76 25.63 35.47
N LEU A 590 -7.85 24.47 36.13
CA LEU A 590 -9.03 23.59 36.07
C LEU A 590 -10.22 24.12 36.86
N GLY A 591 -10.00 24.75 38.02
CA GLY A 591 -11.04 25.42 38.79
C GLY A 591 -11.65 26.60 38.04
N VAL A 592 -10.83 27.37 37.34
CA VAL A 592 -11.29 28.47 36.46
C VAL A 592 -12.06 27.93 35.26
N ASN A 593 -11.58 26.88 34.58
CA ASN A 593 -12.32 26.25 33.48
C ASN A 593 -13.61 25.55 33.91
N ALA A 594 -13.64 24.96 35.11
CA ALA A 594 -14.83 24.32 35.65
C ALA A 594 -15.87 25.37 36.06
N ALA A 595 -15.45 26.49 36.65
CA ALA A 595 -16.32 27.62 36.94
C ALA A 595 -16.88 28.22 35.64
N GLU A 596 -16.06 28.46 34.61
CA GLU A 596 -16.51 28.98 33.31
C GLU A 596 -17.43 28.00 32.57
N TYR A 597 -17.20 26.69 32.68
CA TYR A 597 -18.10 25.67 32.12
C TYR A 597 -19.42 25.60 32.88
N VAL A 598 -19.40 25.68 34.21
CA VAL A 598 -20.62 25.74 35.02
C VAL A 598 -21.38 27.01 34.71
N ASP A 599 -20.73 28.18 34.71
CA ASP A 599 -21.33 29.49 34.43
C ASP A 599 -21.85 29.60 32.99
N GLY A 600 -21.18 28.97 32.02
CA GLY A 600 -21.66 28.86 30.64
C GLY A 600 -22.86 27.91 30.47
N VAL A 601 -23.00 26.89 31.33
CA VAL A 601 -24.13 25.95 31.33
C VAL A 601 -25.30 26.48 32.18
N THR A 602 -25.02 27.22 33.25
CA THR A 602 -26.02 27.79 34.16
C THR A 602 -26.46 29.20 33.77
N GLY A 603 -25.67 29.94 32.98
CA GLY A 603 -26.03 31.28 32.51
C GLY A 603 -27.27 31.34 31.60
N GLY A 604 -27.76 30.19 31.13
CA GLY A 604 -29.04 30.05 30.43
C GLY A 604 -30.24 29.66 31.31
N LEU A 605 -30.04 29.41 32.61
CA LEU A 605 -31.08 28.99 33.56
C LEU A 605 -31.69 30.17 34.35
N ASP A 606 -31.11 31.36 34.25
CA ASP A 606 -31.57 32.59 34.94
C ASP A 606 -32.40 33.53 34.04
N ARG A 607 -33.10 33.01 33.03
CA ARG A 607 -34.12 33.76 32.26
C ARG A 607 -35.42 33.00 32.05
#